data_AF-A0A924Q218-F1
#
_entry.id   AF-A0A924Q218-F1
#
_cell.length_a   1.000
_cell.length_b   1.000
_cell.length_c   1.000
_cell.angle_alpha   90.00
_cell.angle_beta   90.00
_cell.angle_gamma   90.00
#
_symmetry.space_group_name_H-M   'P 1'
#
loop_
_entity.id
_entity.type
_entity.pdbx_description
1 polymer ?
#
loop_
_entity_poly.entity_id
_entity_poly.type
_entity_poly.pdbx_seq_one_letter_code
_entity_poly.pdbx_strand_id
1 'polypeptide(L)'
;MNNPEHLTEPFPEPPAEGAIRCSVQGTVLLIGIDRPAKRNGFTPTMLREVGQAYTRLDDDPALRVGVLHALGSHFTAGLDLPSFAPLMR
;
A
#
# COMPACT_ATOMS: atom_id res chain seq x y z
N MET A 1 9.79 -23.71 12.79
CA MET A 1 8.87 -23.26 13.85
C MET A 1 8.22 -21.98 13.36
N ASN A 2 7.14 -22.10 12.58
CA ASN A 2 6.39 -20.92 12.12
C ASN A 2 5.44 -20.54 13.25
N ASN A 3 5.69 -19.40 13.89
CA ASN A 3 4.79 -18.85 14.89
C ASN A 3 3.57 -18.24 14.17
N PRO A 4 2.35 -18.80 14.31
CA PRO A 4 1.16 -18.27 13.64
C PRO A 4 0.64 -16.97 14.27
N GLU A 5 1.23 -16.49 15.36
CA GLU A 5 0.70 -15.39 16.18
C GLU A 5 1.03 -13.97 15.69
N HIS A 6 1.89 -13.81 14.67
CA HIS A 6 2.29 -12.46 14.18
C HIS A 6 1.42 -11.90 13.04
N LEU A 7 0.34 -12.58 12.62
CA LEU A 7 -0.49 -12.16 11.49
C LEU A 7 -1.84 -11.54 11.89
N THR A 8 -2.10 -11.30 13.17
CA THR A 8 -3.45 -10.99 13.67
C THR A 8 -3.58 -9.67 14.43
N GLU A 9 -2.60 -8.76 14.36
CA GLU A 9 -2.95 -7.38 14.69
C GLU A 9 -3.87 -6.87 13.58
N PRO A 10 -5.14 -6.52 13.88
CA PRO A 10 -6.01 -5.94 12.88
C PRO A 10 -5.31 -4.68 12.41
N PHE A 11 -5.04 -4.61 11.10
CA PHE A 11 -4.61 -3.35 10.56
C PHE A 11 -5.63 -2.28 10.97
N PRO A 12 -5.19 -1.07 11.34
CA PRO A 12 -6.12 0.00 11.68
C PRO A 12 -7.17 0.17 10.59
N GLU A 13 -8.34 0.71 10.91
CA GLU A 13 -9.36 0.95 9.88
C GLU A 13 -8.74 1.72 8.70
N PRO A 14 -9.00 1.30 7.44
CA PRO A 14 -8.45 1.98 6.29
C PRO A 14 -8.85 3.46 6.30
N PRO A 15 -7.89 4.40 6.14
CA PRO A 15 -8.23 5.80 6.06
C PRO A 15 -9.14 6.05 4.85
N ALA A 16 -10.06 7.02 4.96
CA ALA A 16 -11.02 7.33 3.89
C ALA A 16 -10.33 7.73 2.57
N GLU A 17 -9.18 8.41 2.67
CA GLU A 17 -8.31 8.77 1.53
C GLU A 17 -7.47 7.59 1.00
N GLY A 18 -7.47 6.47 1.70
CA GLY A 18 -6.61 5.32 1.46
C GLY A 18 -5.16 5.55 1.88
N ALA A 19 -4.42 4.46 2.02
CA ALA A 19 -3.00 4.49 2.35
C ALA A 19 -2.24 3.35 1.66
N ILE A 20 -0.91 3.47 1.62
CA ILE A 20 0.01 2.38 1.29
C ILE A 20 0.65 1.86 2.56
N ARG A 21 0.37 0.59 2.89
CA ARG A 21 0.91 -0.09 4.07
C ARG A 21 2.17 -0.86 3.69
N CYS A 22 3.25 -0.66 4.44
CA CYS A 22 4.49 -1.39 4.23
C CYS A 22 4.80 -2.31 5.40
N SER A 23 5.17 -3.57 5.13
CA SER A 23 5.73 -4.48 6.13
C SER A 23 6.89 -5.28 5.53
N VAL A 24 7.81 -5.74 6.37
CA VAL A 24 9.00 -6.49 5.91
C VAL A 24 8.88 -7.94 6.36
N GLN A 25 9.09 -8.87 5.43
CA GLN A 25 9.19 -10.31 5.69
C GLN A 25 10.53 -10.82 5.16
N GLY A 26 11.51 -10.97 6.06
CA GLY A 26 12.88 -11.28 5.66
C GLY A 26 13.46 -10.18 4.77
N THR A 27 13.81 -10.50 3.53
CA THR A 27 14.32 -9.53 2.53
C THR A 27 13.23 -9.00 1.60
N VAL A 28 11.95 -9.27 1.89
CA VAL A 28 10.81 -8.88 1.05
C VAL A 28 10.07 -7.70 1.69
N LEU A 29 9.89 -6.62 0.93
CA LEU A 29 9.00 -5.52 1.28
C LEU A 29 7.60 -5.77 0.70
N LEU A 30 6.62 -6.00 1.58
CA LEU A 30 5.22 -6.06 1.21
C LEU A 30 4.67 -4.63 1.17
N ILE A 31 4.12 -4.24 0.02
CA ILE A 31 3.56 -2.92 -0.27
C ILE A 31 2.06 -3.12 -0.54
N GLY A 32 1.22 -2.83 0.45
CA GLY A 32 -0.21 -3.09 0.43
C GLY A 32 -1.03 -1.84 0.12
N ILE A 33 -1.84 -1.89 -0.93
CA ILE A 33 -2.82 -0.86 -1.26
C ILE A 33 -4.03 -1.02 -0.34
N ASP A 34 -4.32 0.00 0.48
CA ASP A 34 -5.35 -0.05 1.50
C ASP A 34 -6.40 1.05 1.32
N ARG A 35 -7.37 0.79 0.45
CA ARG A 35 -8.60 1.58 0.30
C ARG A 35 -9.77 0.71 -0.21
N PRO A 36 -10.09 -0.42 0.45
CA PRO A 36 -11.04 -1.40 -0.07
C PRO A 36 -12.43 -0.83 -0.31
N ALA A 37 -12.88 0.14 0.51
CA ALA A 37 -14.16 0.83 0.37
C ALA A 37 -14.36 1.55 -0.99
N LYS A 38 -13.27 1.89 -1.67
CA LYS A 38 -13.26 2.50 -3.01
C LYS A 38 -12.54 1.62 -4.03
N ARG A 39 -12.58 0.28 -3.83
CA ARG A 39 -11.93 -0.72 -4.68
C ARG A 39 -10.46 -0.39 -4.94
N ASN A 40 -9.76 0.14 -3.92
CA ASN A 40 -8.35 0.51 -4.00
C ASN A 40 -8.03 1.55 -5.08
N GLY A 41 -8.98 2.47 -5.36
CA GLY A 41 -8.74 3.61 -6.24
C GLY A 41 -7.68 4.56 -5.66
N PHE A 42 -6.63 4.82 -6.43
CA PHE A 42 -5.48 5.63 -6.03
C PHE A 42 -5.87 7.09 -5.86
N THR A 43 -5.49 7.66 -4.71
CA THR A 43 -5.51 9.11 -4.46
C THR A 43 -4.10 9.70 -4.65
N PRO A 44 -3.96 11.03 -4.73
CA PRO A 44 -2.64 11.68 -4.77
C PRO A 44 -1.75 11.30 -3.58
N THR A 45 -2.35 11.13 -2.40
CA THR A 45 -1.64 10.68 -1.19
C THR A 45 -1.05 9.28 -1.40
N MET A 46 -1.86 8.33 -1.86
CA MET A 46 -1.40 6.96 -2.11
C MET A 46 -0.32 6.88 -3.20
N LEU A 47 -0.40 7.72 -4.25
CA LEU A 47 0.66 7.77 -5.28
C LEU A 47 2.01 8.24 -4.71
N ARG A 48 1.98 9.24 -3.82
CA ARG A 48 3.19 9.69 -3.12
C ARG A 48 3.74 8.59 -2.22
N GLU A 49 2.87 7.91 -1.46
CA GLU A 49 3.29 6.85 -0.52
C GLU A 49 3.82 5.60 -1.23
N VAL A 50 3.24 5.20 -2.36
CA VAL A 50 3.78 4.07 -3.13
C VAL A 50 5.14 4.42 -3.73
N GLY A 51 5.33 5.68 -4.14
CA GLY A 51 6.65 6.20 -4.51
C GLY A 51 7.66 6.07 -3.37
N GLN A 52 7.29 6.50 -2.15
CA GLN A 52 8.13 6.36 -0.96
C GLN A 52 8.46 4.90 -0.64
N ALA A 53 7.50 3.98 -0.84
CA ALA A 53 7.73 2.54 -0.65
C ALA A 53 8.75 1.98 -1.65
N TYR A 54 8.69 2.39 -2.91
CA TYR A 54 9.68 2.00 -3.91
C TYR A 54 11.04 2.66 -3.67
N THR A 55 11.09 3.92 -3.23
CA THR A 55 12.35 4.57 -2.81
C THR A 55 12.99 3.80 -1.66
N ARG A 56 12.21 3.41 -0.63
CA ARG A 56 12.72 2.58 0.46
C ARG A 56 13.27 1.23 -0.04
N LEU A 57 12.59 0.60 -0.99
CA LEU A 57 13.03 -0.66 -1.57
C LEU A 57 14.39 -0.53 -2.29
N ASP A 58 14.62 0.61 -2.95
CA ASP A 58 15.86 0.91 -3.67
C ASP A 58 17.01 1.28 -2.72
N ASP A 59 16.73 2.10 -1.70
CA ASP A 59 17.72 2.64 -0.78
C ASP A 59 18.19 1.65 0.30
N ASP A 60 17.37 0.67 0.68
CA ASP A 60 17.67 -0.28 1.75
C ASP A 60 18.31 -1.58 1.20
N PRO A 61 19.64 -1.79 1.35
CA PRO A 61 20.32 -2.97 0.82
C PRO A 61 19.92 -4.29 1.50
N ALA A 62 19.19 -4.25 2.62
CA ALA A 62 18.62 -5.45 3.24
C ALA A 62 17.37 -5.95 2.50
N LEU A 63 16.70 -5.10 1.72
CA LEU A 63 15.55 -5.45 0.90
C LEU A 63 16.00 -5.89 -0.50
N ARG A 64 15.35 -6.92 -1.04
CA ARG A 64 15.71 -7.51 -2.35
C ARG A 64 14.54 -7.64 -3.30
N VAL A 65 13.32 -7.70 -2.77
CA VAL A 65 12.10 -7.89 -3.55
C VAL A 65 11.00 -7.03 -2.96
N GLY A 66 10.31 -6.27 -3.81
CA GLY A 66 9.05 -5.61 -3.47
C GLY A 66 7.87 -6.41 -4.00
N VAL A 67 6.85 -6.62 -3.17
CA VAL A 67 5.57 -7.21 -3.58
C VAL A 67 4.47 -6.17 -3.40
N LEU A 68 3.99 -5.64 -4.52
CA LEU A 68 2.79 -4.81 -4.53
C LEU A 68 1.55 -5.71 -4.51
N HIS A 69 0.72 -5.55 -3.49
CA HIS A 69 -0.53 -6.28 -3.32
C HIS A 69 -1.63 -5.33 -2.85
N ALA A 70 -2.85 -5.85 -2.74
CA ALA A 70 -4.01 -5.07 -2.33
C ALA A 70 -4.72 -5.70 -1.14
N LEU A 71 -5.29 -4.86 -0.28
CA LEU A 71 -6.16 -5.30 0.81
C LEU A 71 -7.61 -5.35 0.33
N GLY A 72 -8.35 -6.35 0.80
CA GLY A 72 -9.72 -6.60 0.38
C GLY A 72 -9.82 -7.39 -0.93
N SER A 73 -10.96 -7.30 -1.61
CA SER A 73 -11.33 -8.18 -2.72
C SER A 73 -10.88 -7.73 -4.11
N HIS A 74 -10.34 -6.52 -4.25
CA HIS A 74 -9.99 -5.93 -5.56
C HIS A 74 -8.56 -5.43 -5.53
N PHE A 75 -7.83 -5.55 -6.64
CA PHE A 75 -6.47 -5.00 -6.72
C PHE A 75 -6.48 -3.47 -6.72
N THR A 76 -7.04 -2.85 -7.76
CA THR A 76 -7.29 -1.40 -7.85
C THR A 76 -8.34 -1.08 -8.91
N ALA A 77 -9.09 0.00 -8.71
CA ALA A 77 -9.97 0.60 -9.71
C ALA A 77 -9.24 1.61 -10.63
N GLY A 78 -7.92 1.78 -10.47
CA GLY A 78 -7.14 2.81 -11.14
C GLY A 78 -7.11 4.12 -10.36
N LEU A 79 -7.00 5.25 -11.08
CA LEU A 79 -7.00 6.58 -10.47
C LEU A 79 -8.40 6.98 -9.99
N ASP A 80 -8.49 7.53 -8.79
CA ASP A 80 -9.69 8.17 -8.29
C ASP A 80 -9.79 9.60 -8.85
N LEU A 81 -10.37 9.73 -10.05
CA LEU A 81 -10.46 11.01 -10.78
C LEU A 81 -11.01 12.18 -9.93
N PRO A 82 -12.07 12.02 -9.12
CA PRO A 82 -12.50 13.06 -8.17
C PRO A 82 -11.39 13.59 -7.26
N SER A 83 -10.51 12.71 -6.75
CA SER A 83 -9.41 13.12 -5.87
C SER A 83 -8.28 13.86 -6.61
N PHE A 84 -8.13 13.65 -7.91
CA PHE A 84 -7.15 14.34 -8.75
C PHE A 84 -7.68 15.63 -9.38
N ALA A 85 -8.99 15.80 -9.49
CA ALA A 85 -9.59 16.98 -10.12
C ALA A 85 -9.04 18.33 -9.60
N PRO A 86 -8.77 18.52 -8.29
CA PRO A 86 -8.19 19.77 -7.80
C PRO A 86 -6.75 20.04 -8.24
N LEU A 87 -6.01 19.01 -8.67
CA LEU A 87 -4.60 19.06 -9.07
C LEU A 87 -4.40 19.24 -10.58
N MET A 88 -5.41 18.97 -11.40
CA MET A 88 -5.35 19.03 -12.87
C MET A 88 -5.62 20.44 -13.43
N ARG A 89 -5.03 21.47 -12.82
CA ARG A 89 -5.16 22.86 -13.28
C ARG A 89 -4.14 23.21 -14.35
#